data_AF-A0A1F8GGV0-F1
#
_entry.id   AF-A0A1F8GGV0-F1
#
_cell.length_a   1.000
_cell.length_b   1.000
_cell.length_c   1.000
_cell.angle_alpha   90.00
_cell.angle_beta   90.00
_cell.angle_gamma   90.00
#
_symmetry.space_group_name_H-M   'P 1'
#
loop_
_entity.id
_entity.type
_entity.pdbx_description
1 polymer ?
#
loop_
_entity_poly.entity_id
_entity_poly.type
_entity_poly.pdbx_seq_one_letter_code
_entity_poly.pdbx_strand_id
1 'polypeptide(L)'
;MSDSELLKYVGQSRQKGLTDEQIKQNLLGSGWQENDINQALKPVKKKLAVLMYFGIGILISIFTGDWRDPFAKFHLKQGIILYIVSIGLDIAFGVSRFVVDEGGVKTSLVYSLVGFFVNLTVFAIGIRGIVNAATGKMDELPIIGGLAKYFKF
;
A
#
# COMPACT_ATOMS: atom_id res chain seq x y z
N MET A 1 5.70 17.18 -13.38
CA MET A 1 6.02 16.01 -12.55
C MET A 1 5.10 16.06 -11.33
N SER A 2 4.65 14.91 -10.82
CA SER A 2 3.67 14.84 -9.73
C SER A 2 4.32 14.71 -8.35
N ASP A 3 3.67 15.20 -7.29
CA ASP A 3 4.15 15.09 -5.91
C ASP A 3 4.51 13.65 -5.50
N SER A 4 3.79 12.66 -6.04
CA SER A 4 4.05 11.24 -5.82
C SER A 4 5.42 10.81 -6.35
N GLU A 5 5.83 11.31 -7.52
CA GLU A 5 7.14 11.00 -8.11
C GLU A 5 8.29 11.59 -7.28
N LEU A 6 8.12 12.82 -6.80
CA LEU A 6 9.08 13.49 -5.92
C LEU A 6 9.27 12.71 -4.61
N LEU A 7 8.16 12.38 -3.97
CA LEU A 7 8.13 11.63 -2.73
C LEU A 7 8.75 10.23 -2.88
N LYS A 8 8.44 9.53 -3.98
CA LYS A 8 9.05 8.24 -4.33
C LYS A 8 10.56 8.36 -4.52
N TYR A 9 11.03 9.38 -5.24
CA TYR A 9 12.45 9.62 -5.44
C TYR A 9 13.19 9.86 -4.12
N VAL A 10 12.63 10.68 -3.22
CA VAL A 10 13.21 10.94 -1.89
C VAL A 10 13.32 9.64 -1.08
N GLY A 11 12.26 8.85 -1.01
CA GLY A 11 12.26 7.58 -0.26
C GLY A 11 13.29 6.58 -0.80
N GLN A 12 13.40 6.45 -2.12
CA GLN A 12 14.39 5.57 -2.76
C GLN A 12 15.82 6.05 -2.56
N SER A 13 16.06 7.37 -2.62
CA SER A 13 17.39 7.96 -2.44
C SER A 13 17.90 7.79 -1.00
N ARG A 14 17.03 7.98 0.00
CA ARG A 14 17.36 7.70 1.41
C ARG A 14 17.75 6.24 1.64
N GLN A 15 17.07 5.29 0.99
CA GLN A 15 17.44 3.88 1.09
C GLN A 15 18.81 3.57 0.47
N LYS A 16 19.22 4.33 -0.55
CA LYS A 16 20.54 4.25 -1.16
C LYS A 16 21.64 4.93 -0.34
N GLY A 17 21.31 5.49 0.82
CA GLY A 17 22.26 6.13 1.73
C GLY A 17 22.59 7.59 1.40
N LEU A 18 21.84 8.23 0.49
CA LEU A 18 22.02 9.65 0.22
C LEU A 18 21.52 10.49 1.40
N THR A 19 22.24 11.58 1.70
CA THR A 19 21.79 12.59 2.67
C THR A 19 20.69 13.47 2.07
N ASP A 20 19.90 14.12 2.91
CA ASP A 20 18.83 15.02 2.46
C ASP A 20 19.41 16.20 1.67
N GLU A 21 20.63 16.66 1.96
CA GLU A 21 21.35 17.66 1.17
C GLU A 21 21.68 17.15 -0.24
N GLN A 22 22.21 15.93 -0.36
CA GLN A 22 22.50 15.34 -1.68
C GLN A 22 21.23 15.17 -2.50
N ILE A 23 20.15 14.72 -1.87
CA ILE A 23 18.83 14.58 -2.49
C ILE A 23 18.32 15.94 -2.97
N LYS A 24 18.41 16.97 -2.12
CA LYS A 24 18.00 18.34 -2.45
C LYS A 24 18.77 18.87 -3.66
N GLN A 25 20.09 18.73 -3.70
CA GLN A 25 20.91 19.20 -4.82
C GLN A 25 20.55 18.49 -6.13
N ASN A 26 20.36 17.16 -6.10
CA ASN A 26 19.96 16.40 -7.29
C ASN A 26 18.59 16.86 -7.82
N LEU A 27 17.64 17.15 -6.93
CA LEU A 27 16.30 17.59 -7.30
C LEU A 27 16.28 19.02 -7.83
N LEU A 28 17.04 19.94 -7.22
CA LEU A 28 17.22 21.31 -7.74
C LEU A 28 17.84 21.28 -9.14
N GLY A 29 18.89 20.47 -9.35
CA GLY A 29 19.50 20.27 -10.66
C GLY A 29 18.57 19.64 -11.70
N SER A 30 17.53 18.95 -11.26
CA SER A 30 16.49 18.36 -12.13
C SER A 30 15.31 19.31 -12.40
N GLY A 31 15.34 20.54 -11.87
CA GLY A 31 14.31 21.57 -12.08
C GLY A 31 13.11 21.54 -11.12
N TRP A 32 13.18 20.78 -10.02
CA TRP A 32 12.16 20.84 -8.98
C TRP A 32 12.24 22.13 -8.17
N GLN A 33 11.08 22.64 -7.73
CA GLN A 33 11.05 23.83 -6.88
C GLN A 33 11.53 23.51 -5.47
N GLU A 34 12.30 24.43 -4.89
CA GLU A 34 12.86 24.25 -3.55
C GLU A 34 11.78 24.00 -2.47
N ASN A 35 10.63 24.66 -2.57
CA ASN A 35 9.53 24.50 -1.63
C ASN A 35 8.97 23.07 -1.63
N ASP A 36 8.76 22.49 -2.81
CA ASP A 36 8.26 21.12 -2.97
C ASP A 36 9.27 20.11 -2.43
N ILE A 37 10.56 20.35 -2.70
CA ILE A 37 11.66 19.51 -2.21
C ILE A 37 11.70 19.56 -0.67
N ASN A 38 11.68 20.75 -0.08
CA ASN A 38 11.71 20.92 1.37
C ASN A 38 10.50 20.26 2.04
N GLN A 39 9.33 20.26 1.37
CA GLN A 39 8.16 19.53 1.84
C GLN A 39 8.35 18.01 1.77
N ALA A 40 8.88 17.48 0.66
CA ALA A 40 9.11 16.06 0.46
C ALA A 40 10.21 15.49 1.37
N LEU A 41 11.18 16.31 1.78
CA LEU A 41 12.23 15.94 2.73
C LEU A 41 11.75 15.91 4.19
N LYS A 42 10.52 16.29 4.51
CA LYS A 42 10.01 16.14 5.87
C LYS A 42 10.10 14.67 6.34
N PRO A 43 10.38 14.43 7.64
CA PRO A 43 10.38 13.08 8.18
C PRO A 43 9.02 12.39 8.00
N VAL A 44 9.05 11.10 7.63
CA VAL A 44 7.85 10.30 7.35
C VAL A 44 7.40 9.48 8.56
N LYS A 45 6.07 9.30 8.71
CA LYS A 45 5.47 8.52 9.81
C LYS A 45 5.46 7.01 9.55
N LYS A 46 6.63 6.37 9.52
CA LYS A 46 6.78 4.92 9.20
C LYS A 46 5.92 3.98 10.06
N LYS A 47 5.86 4.19 11.38
CA LYS A 47 5.08 3.35 12.29
C LYS A 47 3.59 3.39 11.98
N LEU A 48 3.07 4.59 11.69
CA LEU A 48 1.69 4.78 11.28
C LEU A 48 1.40 4.10 9.93
N ALA A 49 2.30 4.24 8.97
CA ALA A 49 2.15 3.59 7.67
C ALA A 49 2.13 2.05 7.76
N VAL A 50 2.96 1.46 8.63
CA VAL A 50 2.92 0.01 8.89
C VAL A 50 1.57 -0.41 9.50
N LEU A 51 1.06 0.39 10.46
CA LEU A 51 -0.23 0.12 11.10
C LEU A 51 -1.40 0.05 10.09
N MET A 52 -1.35 0.82 9.00
CA MET A 52 -2.39 0.86 7.97
C MET A 52 -2.50 -0.41 7.11
N TYR A 53 -1.59 -1.38 7.26
CA TYR A 53 -1.72 -2.70 6.63
C TYR A 53 -2.49 -3.71 7.49
N PHE A 54 -2.92 -3.31 8.68
CA PHE A 54 -3.76 -4.10 9.56
C PHE A 54 -5.16 -3.49 9.55
N GLY A 55 -6.22 -4.30 9.34
CA GLY A 55 -7.59 -3.81 9.16
C GLY A 55 -8.06 -2.82 10.24
N ILE A 56 -7.84 -3.14 11.52
CA ILE A 56 -8.16 -2.23 12.63
C ILE A 56 -7.27 -0.97 12.63
N GLY A 57 -6.02 -1.09 12.19
CA GLY A 57 -5.08 0.01 12.09
C GLY A 57 -5.47 1.06 11.05
N ILE A 58 -6.15 0.66 9.97
CA ILE A 58 -6.77 1.58 9.00
C ILE A 58 -7.81 2.46 9.71
N LEU A 59 -8.71 1.85 10.48
CA LEU A 59 -9.76 2.58 11.20
C LEU A 59 -9.17 3.55 12.21
N ILE A 60 -8.22 3.09 13.04
CA ILE A 60 -7.51 3.94 14.01
C ILE A 60 -6.91 5.15 13.30
N SER A 61 -6.19 4.92 12.19
CA SER A 61 -5.55 6.00 11.45
C SER A 61 -6.56 7.02 10.93
N ILE A 62 -7.68 6.57 10.37
CA ILE A 62 -8.75 7.45 9.86
C ILE A 62 -9.30 8.33 10.99
N PHE A 63 -9.58 7.74 12.15
CA PHE A 63 -10.16 8.46 13.29
C PHE A 63 -9.19 9.44 13.96
N THR A 64 -7.88 9.16 13.99
CA THR A 64 -6.90 10.11 14.55
C THR A 64 -6.57 11.25 13.58
N GLY A 65 -6.87 11.11 12.28
CA GLY A 65 -6.56 12.11 11.27
C GLY A 65 -5.06 12.21 10.95
N ASP A 66 -4.23 11.32 11.49
CA ASP A 66 -2.78 11.36 11.35
C ASP A 66 -2.29 11.02 9.94
N TRP A 67 -3.18 10.53 9.08
CA TRP A 67 -2.91 10.11 7.70
C TRP A 67 -2.74 11.24 6.68
N ARG A 68 -2.91 12.50 7.10
CA ARG A 68 -2.91 13.65 6.17
C ARG A 68 -1.55 13.96 5.54
N ASP A 69 -0.45 13.45 6.10
CA ASP A 69 0.84 13.57 5.44
C ASP A 69 0.89 12.70 4.16
N PRO A 70 1.58 13.14 3.09
CA PRO A 70 1.54 12.42 1.80
C PRO A 70 1.98 10.96 1.87
N PHE A 71 2.94 10.64 2.74
CA PHE A 71 3.46 9.28 2.92
C PHE A 71 2.45 8.37 3.62
N ALA A 72 1.88 8.80 4.75
CA ALA A 72 0.84 8.05 5.44
C ALA A 72 -0.42 7.92 4.57
N LYS A 73 -0.78 8.96 3.83
CA LYS A 73 -1.90 8.95 2.87
C LYS A 73 -1.71 7.88 1.79
N PHE A 74 -0.50 7.75 1.24
CA PHE A 74 -0.18 6.71 0.27
C PHE A 74 -0.42 5.31 0.85
N HIS A 75 0.15 5.02 2.03
CA HIS A 75 0.02 3.71 2.66
C HIS A 75 -1.41 3.42 3.16
N LEU A 76 -2.17 4.44 3.56
CA LEU A 76 -3.58 4.31 3.89
C LEU A 76 -4.38 3.83 2.67
N LYS A 77 -4.18 4.45 1.50
CA LYS A 77 -4.88 4.05 0.26
C LYS A 77 -4.51 2.63 -0.15
N GLN A 78 -3.23 2.27 -0.11
CA GLN A 78 -2.78 0.91 -0.42
C GLN A 78 -3.35 -0.13 0.55
N GLY A 79 -3.36 0.17 1.86
CA GLY A 79 -3.93 -0.69 2.90
C GLY A 79 -5.44 -0.90 2.73
N ILE A 80 -6.19 0.16 2.45
CA ILE A 80 -7.64 0.09 2.18
C ILE A 80 -7.93 -0.80 0.96
N ILE A 81 -7.18 -0.62 -0.13
CA ILE A 81 -7.38 -1.43 -1.35
C ILE A 81 -7.09 -2.90 -1.09
N LEU A 82 -5.97 -3.19 -0.41
CA LEU A 82 -5.62 -4.55 -0.05
C LEU A 82 -6.75 -5.21 0.77
N TYR A 83 -7.32 -4.48 1.72
CA TYR A 83 -8.41 -4.97 2.55
C TYR A 83 -9.71 -5.19 1.75
N ILE A 84 -10.08 -4.26 0.87
CA ILE A 84 -11.25 -4.41 -0.02
C ILE A 84 -11.08 -5.62 -0.95
N VAL A 85 -9.90 -5.78 -1.56
CA VAL A 85 -9.60 -6.92 -2.44
C VAL A 85 -9.65 -8.23 -1.67
N SER A 86 -9.08 -8.29 -0.47
CA SER A 86 -9.11 -9.48 0.39
C SER A 86 -10.56 -9.89 0.70
N ILE A 87 -11.39 -8.96 1.17
CA ILE A 87 -12.80 -9.23 1.49
C ILE A 87 -13.57 -9.64 0.23
N GLY A 88 -13.36 -8.97 -0.89
CA GLY A 88 -14.02 -9.29 -2.15
C GLY A 88 -13.71 -10.71 -2.64
N LEU A 89 -12.44 -11.14 -2.51
CA LEU A 89 -12.02 -12.50 -2.84
C LEU A 89 -12.66 -13.52 -1.89
N ASP A 90 -12.63 -13.28 -0.58
CA ASP A 90 -13.22 -14.19 0.41
C ASP A 90 -14.72 -14.36 0.21
N ILE A 91 -15.45 -13.27 -0.08
CA ILE A 91 -16.88 -13.32 -0.42
C ILE A 91 -17.09 -14.11 -1.72
N ALA A 92 -16.29 -13.86 -2.76
CA ALA A 92 -16.43 -14.55 -4.04
C ALA A 92 -16.20 -16.07 -3.90
N PHE A 93 -15.16 -16.48 -3.16
CA PHE A 93 -14.88 -17.89 -2.86
C PHE A 93 -15.96 -18.52 -1.95
N GLY A 94 -16.50 -17.77 -0.99
CA GLY A 94 -17.58 -18.23 -0.12
C GLY A 94 -18.88 -18.49 -0.88
N VAL A 95 -19.29 -17.55 -1.73
CA VAL A 95 -20.50 -17.68 -2.56
C VAL A 95 -20.34 -18.80 -3.58
N SER A 96 -19.21 -18.87 -4.29
CA SER A 96 -18.99 -19.93 -5.28
C SER A 96 -18.92 -21.32 -4.64
N ARG A 97 -18.33 -21.45 -3.44
CA ARG A 97 -18.37 -22.69 -2.66
C ARG A 97 -19.80 -23.11 -2.33
N PHE A 98 -20.60 -22.18 -1.81
CA PHE A 98 -22.00 -22.44 -1.47
C PHE A 98 -22.79 -22.96 -2.67
N VAL A 99 -22.67 -22.30 -3.83
CA VAL A 99 -23.37 -22.70 -5.07
C VAL A 99 -22.95 -24.10 -5.54
N VAL A 100 -21.66 -24.42 -5.48
CA VAL A 100 -21.13 -25.73 -5.91
C VAL A 100 -21.61 -26.86 -5.00
N ASP A 101 -21.53 -26.65 -3.67
CA ASP A 101 -21.93 -27.65 -2.68
C ASP A 101 -23.46 -27.94 -2.74
N GLU A 102 -24.29 -26.90 -2.85
CA GLU A 102 -25.75 -27.04 -3.02
C GLU A 102 -26.14 -27.69 -4.36
N GLY A 103 -25.31 -27.53 -5.40
CA GLY A 103 -25.45 -28.21 -6.70
C GLY A 103 -25.15 -29.72 -6.67
N GLY A 104 -24.86 -30.29 -5.50
CA GLY A 104 -24.58 -31.71 -5.31
C GLY A 104 -23.14 -32.13 -5.60
N VAL A 105 -22.27 -31.19 -5.98
CA VAL A 105 -20.83 -31.42 -6.18
C VAL A 105 -20.10 -30.97 -4.92
N LYS A 106 -19.63 -31.91 -4.10
CA LYS A 106 -18.83 -31.55 -2.92
C LYS A 106 -17.55 -30.85 -3.36
N THR A 107 -17.26 -29.71 -2.73
CA THR A 107 -16.03 -28.97 -2.90
C THR A 107 -14.81 -29.88 -2.75
N SER A 108 -13.96 -29.89 -3.79
CA SER A 108 -12.81 -30.78 -3.86
C SER A 108 -11.61 -30.20 -3.10
N LEU A 109 -10.63 -31.06 -2.79
CA LEU A 109 -9.33 -30.64 -2.25
C LEU A 109 -8.66 -29.59 -3.14
N VAL A 110 -8.80 -29.72 -4.47
CA VAL A 110 -8.26 -28.77 -5.45
C VAL A 110 -8.87 -27.38 -5.24
N TYR A 111 -10.17 -27.27 -5.01
CA TYR A 111 -10.84 -26.00 -4.77
C TYR A 111 -10.30 -25.30 -3.51
N SER A 112 -10.16 -26.04 -2.40
CA SER A 112 -9.59 -25.52 -1.16
C SER A 112 -8.14 -25.05 -1.34
N LEU A 113 -7.34 -25.79 -2.12
CA LEU A 113 -5.95 -25.41 -2.41
C LEU A 113 -5.88 -24.11 -3.24
N VAL A 114 -6.76 -23.94 -4.23
CA VAL A 114 -6.83 -22.69 -5.00
C VAL A 114 -7.13 -21.50 -4.08
N GLY A 115 -8.15 -21.61 -3.23
CA GLY A 115 -8.48 -20.56 -2.27
C GLY A 115 -7.33 -20.23 -1.31
N PHE A 116 -6.61 -21.26 -0.84
CA PHE A 116 -5.41 -21.10 -0.01
C PHE A 116 -4.31 -20.30 -0.73
N PHE A 117 -3.96 -20.68 -1.97
CA PHE A 117 -2.89 -19.98 -2.71
C PHE A 117 -3.27 -18.55 -3.10
N VAL A 118 -4.55 -18.27 -3.38
CA VAL A 118 -5.03 -16.90 -3.61
C VAL A 118 -4.84 -16.07 -2.34
N ASN A 119 -5.28 -16.57 -1.18
CA ASN A 119 -5.09 -15.89 0.10
C ASN A 119 -3.60 -15.69 0.44
N LEU A 120 -2.77 -16.68 0.19
CA LEU A 120 -1.32 -16.58 0.39
C LEU A 120 -0.69 -15.52 -0.52
N THR A 121 -1.19 -15.38 -1.75
CA THR A 121 -0.75 -14.32 -2.68
C THR A 121 -1.12 -12.94 -2.16
N VAL A 122 -2.37 -12.73 -1.72
CA VAL A 122 -2.82 -11.47 -1.11
C VAL A 122 -1.98 -11.15 0.13
N PHE A 123 -1.71 -12.15 0.97
CA PHE A 123 -0.85 -12.00 2.15
C PHE A 123 0.57 -11.55 1.77
N ALA A 124 1.20 -12.18 0.78
CA ALA A 124 2.53 -11.80 0.30
C ALA A 124 2.57 -10.35 -0.24
N ILE A 125 1.50 -9.92 -0.94
CA ILE A 125 1.34 -8.53 -1.37
C ILE A 125 1.26 -7.59 -0.16
N GLY A 126 0.53 -7.96 0.89
CA GLY A 126 0.48 -7.21 2.14
C GLY A 126 1.85 -7.07 2.82
N ILE A 127 2.63 -8.15 2.89
CA ILE A 127 4.01 -8.11 3.41
C ILE A 127 4.87 -7.14 2.61
N ARG A 128 4.77 -7.12 1.28
CA ARG A 128 5.48 -6.14 0.45
C ARG A 128 5.11 -4.70 0.81
N GLY A 129 3.83 -4.45 1.07
CA GLY A 129 3.35 -3.14 1.53
C GLY A 129 3.95 -2.73 2.88
N ILE A 130 3.99 -3.66 3.84
CA ILE A 130 4.59 -3.45 5.16
C ILE A 130 6.09 -3.15 5.03
N VAL A 131 6.82 -3.88 4.19
CA VAL A 131 8.25 -3.64 3.93
C VAL A 131 8.46 -2.25 3.32
N ASN A 132 7.62 -1.84 2.37
CA ASN A 132 7.67 -0.50 1.79
C ASN A 132 7.44 0.58 2.88
N ALA A 133 6.44 0.41 3.74
CA ALA A 133 6.17 1.35 4.83
C ALA A 133 7.31 1.43 5.86
N ALA A 134 7.84 0.28 6.30
CA ALA A 134 8.94 0.21 7.25
C ALA A 134 10.24 0.82 6.70
N THR A 135 10.45 0.74 5.39
CA THR A 135 11.62 1.33 4.71
C THR A 135 11.41 2.78 4.28
N GLY A 136 10.20 3.31 4.33
CA GLY A 136 9.89 4.68 3.91
C GLY A 136 9.69 4.85 2.39
N LYS A 137 9.31 3.77 1.70
CA LYS A 137 9.06 3.76 0.26
C LYS A 137 7.59 3.90 -0.08
N MET A 138 7.29 4.66 -1.12
CA MET A 138 5.97 4.74 -1.74
C MET A 138 5.96 3.97 -3.08
N ASP A 139 6.30 2.69 -3.00
CA ASP A 139 6.18 1.79 -4.16
C ASP A 139 4.79 1.13 -4.11
N GLU A 140 4.08 1.19 -5.24
CA GLU A 140 2.76 0.60 -5.39
C GLU A 140 2.79 -0.92 -5.21
N LEU A 141 1.72 -1.47 -4.62
CA LEU A 141 1.54 -2.91 -4.54
C LEU A 141 1.35 -3.51 -5.94
N PRO A 142 1.93 -4.68 -6.24
CA PRO A 142 1.71 -5.35 -7.51
C PRO A 142 0.22 -5.69 -7.68
N ILE A 143 -0.24 -5.71 -8.93
CA ILE A 143 -1.62 -6.04 -9.35
C ILE A 143 -2.67 -4.99 -8.91
N ILE A 144 -2.68 -4.60 -7.64
CA ILE A 144 -3.74 -3.78 -7.03
C ILE A 144 -3.35 -2.33 -6.81
N GLY A 145 -2.06 -1.99 -6.82
CA GLY A 145 -1.59 -0.68 -6.35
C GLY A 145 -2.07 0.50 -7.18
N GLY A 146 -2.25 0.31 -8.49
CA GLY A 146 -2.79 1.33 -9.40
C GLY A 146 -4.27 1.66 -9.18
N LEU A 147 -5.00 0.87 -8.36
CA LEU A 147 -6.38 1.18 -7.98
C LEU A 147 -6.45 2.36 -6.98
N ALA A 148 -5.32 2.73 -6.34
CA ALA A 148 -5.25 3.84 -5.38
C ALA A 148 -5.69 5.18 -5.96
N LYS A 149 -5.54 5.36 -7.27
CA LYS A 149 -5.97 6.57 -7.99
C LYS A 149 -7.48 6.84 -7.92
N TYR A 150 -8.30 5.83 -7.63
CA TYR A 150 -9.75 5.99 -7.54
C TYR A 150 -10.23 6.57 -6.19
N PHE A 151 -9.35 6.64 -5.19
CA PHE A 151 -9.65 7.24 -3.89
C PHE A 151 -9.31 8.73 -3.89
N LYS A 152 -10.34 9.59 -3.86
CA LYS A 152 -10.23 11.06 -3.97
C LYS A 152 -10.18 11.80 -2.63
N PHE A 153 -9.60 11.19 -1.61
CA PHE A 153 -9.31 11.85 -0.34
C PHE A 153 -7.82 11.99 -0.12
#